data_AF-A0A8B7DYW5-F1
#
_entry.id   AF-A0A8B7DYW5-F1
#
_cell.length_a   1.000
_cell.length_b   1.000
_cell.length_c   1.000
_cell.angle_alpha   90.00
_cell.angle_beta   90.00
_cell.angle_gamma   90.00
#
_symmetry.space_group_name_H-M   'P 1'
#
loop_
_entity.id
_entity.type
_entity.pdbx_description
1 polymer ?
#
loop_
_entity_poly.entity_id
_entity_poly.type
_entity_poly.pdbx_seq_one_letter_code
_entity_poly.pdbx_strand_id
1 'polypeptide(L)'
;MLLEYSIRISRGFSDNKYLRKKIDPICHARWLTTAVRILALYTRTINPSRELKIFVEYIQTVYTPMWFNIKKSKSFTEGPKLIFQFIQRILRLDTEVQNITLPIIYRNSFCLQPENFIAALLYSEEQVYRTIAVVKILETRKTLIKDPKNGIKDGIRVNAIPIIDCRCKNWSKLINLYDIECFEPPCVEDISNEELLNMIPNQGKAPNFPCHLQTVERAVKMTSDASGKFINLKKRNAYILAKCQSQKKRKYFRTKKDYTL
;
A
#
# COMPACT_ATOMS: atom_id res chain seq x y z
N MET A 1 -9.30 -11.54 -15.81
CA MET A 1 -10.60 -11.69 -15.09
C MET A 1 -11.09 -10.43 -14.41
N LEU A 2 -10.40 -9.83 -13.43
CA LEU A 2 -10.90 -8.60 -12.77
C LEU A 2 -11.17 -7.49 -13.78
N LEU A 3 -10.18 -7.13 -14.61
CA LEU A 3 -10.33 -6.12 -15.66
C LEU A 3 -11.48 -6.44 -16.63
N GLU A 4 -11.58 -7.70 -17.06
CA GLU A 4 -12.60 -8.16 -18.00
C GLU A 4 -14.02 -8.00 -17.48
N TYR A 5 -14.26 -8.32 -16.20
CA TYR A 5 -15.56 -8.13 -15.58
C TYR A 5 -15.84 -6.64 -15.39
N SER A 6 -14.87 -5.87 -14.91
CA SER A 6 -15.06 -4.44 -14.66
C SER A 6 -15.37 -3.64 -15.93
N ILE A 7 -14.62 -3.85 -17.02
CA ILE A 7 -14.89 -3.18 -18.31
C ILE A 7 -16.31 -3.48 -18.82
N ARG A 8 -16.85 -4.67 -18.56
CA ARG A 8 -18.19 -5.03 -19.02
C ARG A 8 -19.29 -4.46 -18.16
N ILE A 9 -19.10 -4.45 -16.83
CA ILE A 9 -19.99 -3.77 -15.89
C ILE A 9 -20.11 -2.31 -16.33
N SER A 10 -18.98 -1.64 -16.58
CA SER A 10 -18.98 -0.24 -17.00
C SER A 10 -19.60 0.00 -18.38
N ARG A 11 -19.78 -1.04 -19.21
CA ARG A 11 -20.37 -0.95 -20.57
C ARG A 11 -21.82 -1.46 -20.65
N GLY A 12 -22.44 -1.83 -19.53
CA GLY A 12 -23.86 -2.23 -19.50
C GLY A 12 -24.19 -3.67 -19.90
N PHE A 13 -23.20 -4.58 -19.96
CA PHE A 13 -23.24 -6.02 -20.29
C PHE A 13 -23.98 -6.53 -21.55
N SER A 14 -23.26 -7.36 -22.33
CA SER A 14 -23.72 -7.82 -23.64
C SER A 14 -23.25 -9.22 -24.06
N ASP A 15 -22.79 -10.12 -23.16
CA ASP A 15 -22.15 -11.37 -23.62
C ASP A 15 -22.34 -12.61 -22.72
N ASN A 16 -23.01 -13.65 -23.25
CA ASN A 16 -23.42 -14.88 -22.55
C ASN A 16 -22.24 -15.74 -22.03
N LYS A 17 -21.03 -15.58 -22.58
CA LYS A 17 -19.87 -16.39 -22.20
C LYS A 17 -19.42 -16.23 -20.73
N TYR A 18 -19.79 -15.14 -20.06
CA TYR A 18 -19.42 -14.88 -18.65
C TYR A 18 -20.37 -15.49 -17.64
N LEU A 19 -21.59 -15.82 -18.06
CA LEU A 19 -22.53 -16.58 -17.25
C LEU A 19 -21.96 -17.96 -16.91
N ARG A 20 -21.19 -18.55 -17.83
CA ARG A 20 -20.64 -19.92 -17.71
C ARG A 20 -19.15 -19.97 -17.34
N LYS A 21 -18.47 -18.83 -17.21
CA LYS A 21 -17.03 -18.79 -16.91
C LYS A 21 -16.75 -19.33 -15.50
N LYS A 22 -15.97 -20.41 -15.40
CA LYS A 22 -15.56 -20.97 -14.09
C LYS A 22 -14.62 -19.99 -13.39
N ILE A 23 -14.82 -19.81 -12.09
CA ILE A 23 -14.00 -18.94 -11.23
C ILE A 23 -13.28 -19.81 -10.22
N ASP A 24 -12.01 -19.53 -9.98
CA ASP A 24 -11.19 -20.28 -9.04
C ASP A 24 -11.77 -20.25 -7.60
N PRO A 25 -11.42 -21.24 -6.75
CA PRO A 25 -11.79 -21.28 -5.33
C PRO A 25 -11.43 -19.98 -4.58
N ILE A 26 -12.25 -19.59 -3.60
CA ILE A 26 -11.93 -18.45 -2.74
C ILE A 26 -10.60 -18.71 -2.03
N CYS A 27 -9.73 -17.73 -2.08
CA CYS A 27 -8.51 -17.70 -1.29
C CYS A 27 -8.67 -16.59 -0.25
N HIS A 28 -8.81 -16.94 1.03
CA HIS A 28 -8.99 -15.97 2.12
C HIS A 28 -7.86 -14.93 2.19
N ALA A 29 -6.66 -15.27 1.71
CA ALA A 29 -5.52 -14.35 1.65
C ALA A 29 -5.54 -13.40 0.44
N ARG A 30 -6.47 -13.55 -0.51
CA ARG A 30 -6.47 -12.81 -1.78
C ARG A 30 -7.86 -12.26 -2.11
N TRP A 31 -8.05 -10.99 -1.78
CA TRP A 31 -9.25 -10.23 -2.10
C TRP A 31 -9.61 -10.22 -3.60
N LEU A 32 -8.62 -10.43 -4.49
CA LEU A 32 -8.82 -10.48 -5.94
C LEU A 32 -9.85 -11.53 -6.37
N THR A 33 -9.79 -12.75 -5.80
CA THR A 33 -10.74 -13.82 -6.18
C THR A 33 -12.13 -13.50 -5.66
N THR A 34 -12.23 -12.95 -4.45
CA THR A 34 -13.50 -12.52 -3.85
C THR A 34 -14.16 -11.42 -4.70
N ALA A 35 -13.41 -10.38 -5.08
CA ALA A 35 -13.91 -9.32 -5.93
C ALA A 35 -14.42 -9.86 -7.27
N VAL A 36 -13.64 -10.70 -7.95
CA VAL A 36 -14.05 -11.32 -9.23
C VAL A 36 -15.32 -12.16 -9.08
N ARG A 37 -15.49 -12.88 -7.97
CA ARG A 37 -16.71 -13.66 -7.68
C ARG A 37 -17.92 -12.76 -7.44
N ILE A 38 -17.77 -11.66 -6.71
CA ILE A 38 -18.84 -10.67 -6.49
C ILE A 38 -19.28 -10.09 -7.84
N LEU A 39 -18.32 -9.68 -8.68
CA LEU A 39 -18.64 -9.17 -10.01
C LEU A 39 -19.36 -10.22 -10.86
N ALA A 40 -18.91 -11.46 -10.84
CA ALA A 40 -19.58 -12.52 -11.58
C ALA A 40 -20.97 -12.83 -11.04
N LEU A 41 -21.17 -12.82 -9.72
CA LEU A 41 -22.49 -12.99 -9.10
C LEU A 41 -23.44 -11.90 -9.59
N TYR A 42 -23.01 -10.64 -9.56
CA TYR A 42 -23.78 -9.52 -10.11
C TYR A 42 -24.19 -9.74 -11.56
N THR A 43 -23.26 -10.18 -12.42
CA THR A 43 -23.58 -10.43 -13.84
C THR A 43 -24.52 -11.60 -14.11
N ARG A 44 -24.68 -12.49 -13.14
CA ARG A 44 -25.52 -13.70 -13.26
C ARG A 44 -26.86 -13.53 -12.54
N THR A 45 -27.06 -12.40 -11.89
CA THR A 45 -28.28 -12.12 -11.13
C THR A 45 -29.13 -11.16 -11.94
N ILE A 46 -30.32 -11.60 -12.34
CA ILE A 46 -31.24 -10.80 -13.16
C ILE A 46 -31.63 -9.50 -12.41
N ASN A 47 -31.94 -9.63 -11.11
CA ASN A 47 -32.32 -8.52 -10.24
C ASN A 47 -31.39 -8.46 -9.02
N PRO A 48 -30.21 -7.82 -9.12
CA PRO A 48 -29.25 -7.79 -8.03
C PRO A 48 -29.77 -6.93 -6.86
N SER A 49 -29.56 -7.41 -5.63
CA SER A 49 -29.93 -6.69 -4.41
C SER A 49 -29.19 -5.36 -4.27
N ARG A 50 -29.68 -4.49 -3.39
CA ARG A 50 -29.02 -3.20 -3.07
C ARG A 50 -27.59 -3.44 -2.59
N GLU A 51 -27.39 -4.39 -1.69
CA GLU A 51 -26.10 -4.72 -1.08
C GLU A 51 -25.11 -5.19 -2.15
N LEU A 52 -25.56 -6.03 -3.08
CA LEU A 52 -24.73 -6.51 -4.18
C LEU A 52 -24.31 -5.36 -5.10
N LYS A 53 -25.22 -4.40 -5.36
CA LYS A 53 -24.90 -3.19 -6.13
C LYS A 53 -23.84 -2.33 -5.42
N ILE A 54 -23.97 -2.12 -4.11
CA ILE A 54 -22.98 -1.39 -3.30
C ILE A 54 -21.59 -2.03 -3.40
N PHE A 55 -21.49 -3.36 -3.25
CA PHE A 55 -20.21 -4.05 -3.39
C PHE A 55 -19.61 -3.90 -4.80
N VAL A 56 -20.44 -4.01 -5.83
CA VAL A 56 -19.99 -3.87 -7.22
C VAL A 56 -19.52 -2.45 -7.50
N GLU A 57 -20.25 -1.45 -7.03
CA GLU A 57 -19.87 -0.04 -7.15
C GLU A 57 -18.52 0.22 -6.45
N TYR A 58 -18.35 -0.25 -5.21
CA TYR A 58 -17.07 -0.16 -4.52
C TYR A 58 -15.94 -0.84 -5.33
N ILE A 59 -16.21 -2.02 -5.91
CA ILE A 59 -15.22 -2.73 -6.72
C ILE A 59 -14.87 -1.96 -8.01
N GLN A 60 -15.85 -1.34 -8.67
CA GLN A 60 -15.63 -0.54 -9.88
C GLN A 60 -14.88 0.75 -9.58
N THR A 61 -15.31 1.48 -8.55
CA THR A 61 -14.85 2.83 -8.26
C THR A 61 -13.51 2.86 -7.52
N VAL A 62 -13.33 1.93 -6.57
CA VAL A 62 -12.18 1.91 -5.65
C VAL A 62 -11.27 0.73 -5.92
N TYR A 63 -11.75 -0.51 -5.75
CA TYR A 63 -10.86 -1.67 -5.71
C TYR A 63 -10.14 -1.92 -7.04
N THR A 64 -10.88 -1.98 -8.15
CA THR A 64 -10.30 -2.33 -9.45
C THR A 64 -9.23 -1.33 -9.86
N PRO A 65 -9.49 -0.01 -9.90
CA PRO A 65 -8.49 0.97 -10.31
C PRO A 65 -7.28 0.98 -9.38
N MET A 66 -7.51 0.91 -8.05
CA MET A 66 -6.41 0.94 -7.09
C MET A 66 -5.56 -0.33 -7.14
N TRP A 67 -6.15 -1.50 -7.41
CA TRP A 67 -5.39 -2.74 -7.62
C TRP A 67 -4.37 -2.57 -8.74
N PHE A 68 -4.78 -1.99 -9.88
CA PHE A 68 -3.87 -1.73 -10.99
C PHE A 68 -2.85 -0.63 -10.68
N ASN A 69 -3.27 0.46 -10.01
CA ASN A 69 -2.36 1.54 -9.62
C ASN A 69 -1.27 1.02 -8.69
N ILE A 70 -1.61 0.25 -7.66
CA ILE A 70 -0.63 -0.39 -6.77
C ILE A 70 0.33 -1.27 -7.57
N LYS A 71 -0.17 -2.11 -8.48
CA LYS A 71 0.68 -3.00 -9.30
C LYS A 71 1.62 -2.24 -10.24
N LYS A 72 1.23 -1.05 -10.68
CA LYS A 72 2.05 -0.16 -11.50
C LYS A 72 3.10 0.59 -10.65
N SER A 73 2.78 0.93 -9.41
CA SER A 73 3.64 1.71 -8.52
C SER A 73 4.83 0.90 -8.01
N LYS A 74 6.04 1.31 -8.43
CA LYS A 74 7.28 0.61 -8.10
C LYS A 74 7.95 1.17 -6.84
N SER A 75 7.98 2.49 -6.66
CA SER A 75 8.72 3.16 -5.58
C SER A 75 7.86 3.40 -4.34
N PHE A 76 8.44 3.24 -3.15
CA PHE A 76 7.80 3.60 -1.87
C PHE A 76 7.29 5.05 -1.80
N THR A 77 7.93 5.96 -2.55
CA THR A 77 7.53 7.37 -2.66
C THR A 77 6.13 7.56 -3.26
N GLU A 78 5.59 6.55 -3.94
CA GLU A 78 4.24 6.58 -4.51
C GLU A 78 3.14 6.25 -3.48
N GLY A 79 3.51 5.73 -2.31
CA GLY A 79 2.56 5.34 -1.26
C GLY A 79 1.56 6.43 -0.89
N PRO A 80 2.01 7.65 -0.51
CA PRO A 80 1.09 8.75 -0.19
C PRO A 80 0.14 9.14 -1.33
N LYS A 81 0.62 9.11 -2.58
CA LYS A 81 -0.21 9.38 -3.76
C LYS A 81 -1.28 8.31 -3.95
N LEU A 82 -0.95 7.04 -3.69
CA LEU A 82 -1.93 5.94 -3.71
C LEU A 82 -2.99 6.10 -2.61
N ILE A 83 -2.60 6.48 -1.40
CA ILE A 83 -3.56 6.76 -0.31
C ILE A 83 -4.48 7.93 -0.68
N PHE A 84 -3.92 9.02 -1.23
CA PHE A 84 -4.71 10.13 -1.73
C PHE A 84 -5.75 9.65 -2.75
N GLN A 85 -5.34 8.85 -3.74
CA GLN A 85 -6.24 8.30 -4.75
C GLN A 85 -7.30 7.37 -4.16
N PHE A 86 -6.98 6.56 -3.14
CA PHE A 86 -7.97 5.76 -2.42
C PHE A 86 -9.04 6.64 -1.79
N ILE A 87 -8.63 7.67 -1.04
CA ILE A 87 -9.52 8.60 -0.36
C ILE A 87 -10.42 9.31 -1.38
N GLN A 88 -9.84 9.88 -2.44
CA GLN A 88 -10.60 10.58 -3.49
C GLN A 88 -11.63 9.68 -4.19
N ARG A 89 -11.37 8.37 -4.31
CA ARG A 89 -12.32 7.41 -4.88
C ARG A 89 -13.41 7.02 -3.89
N ILE A 90 -13.06 6.84 -2.62
CA ILE A 90 -14.01 6.50 -1.56
C ILE A 90 -14.99 7.65 -1.34
N LEU A 91 -14.53 8.90 -1.36
CA LEU A 91 -15.37 10.08 -1.20
C LEU A 91 -16.43 10.27 -2.30
N ARG A 92 -16.36 9.50 -3.40
CA ARG A 92 -17.37 9.49 -4.46
C ARG A 92 -18.53 8.53 -4.18
N LEU A 93 -18.38 7.65 -3.20
CA LEU A 93 -19.39 6.66 -2.83
C LEU A 93 -20.37 7.23 -1.79
N ASP A 94 -21.46 6.53 -1.52
CA ASP A 94 -22.40 6.92 -0.47
C ASP A 94 -21.75 7.01 0.91
N THR A 95 -22.26 7.92 1.75
CA THR A 95 -21.73 8.19 3.09
C THR A 95 -21.67 6.94 3.97
N GLU A 96 -22.64 6.03 3.84
CA GLU A 96 -22.64 4.73 4.52
C GLU A 96 -21.36 3.93 4.22
N VAL A 97 -20.97 3.87 2.94
CA VAL A 97 -19.76 3.17 2.49
C VAL A 97 -18.49 3.92 2.92
N GLN A 98 -18.52 5.25 2.87
CA GLN A 98 -17.39 6.08 3.33
C GLN A 98 -17.08 5.83 4.81
N ASN A 99 -18.11 5.80 5.66
CA ASN A 99 -17.97 5.60 7.10
C ASN A 99 -17.35 4.24 7.46
N ILE A 100 -17.57 3.21 6.64
CA ILE A 100 -16.97 1.89 6.82
C ILE A 100 -15.53 1.86 6.30
N THR A 101 -15.28 2.48 5.14
CA THR A 101 -14.05 2.25 4.37
C THR A 101 -12.92 3.22 4.74
N LEU A 102 -13.22 4.48 5.04
CA LEU A 102 -12.20 5.48 5.41
C LEU A 102 -11.39 5.09 6.65
N PRO A 103 -12.00 4.60 7.76
CA PRO A 103 -11.23 4.16 8.92
C PRO A 103 -10.26 3.02 8.60
N ILE A 104 -10.62 2.14 7.67
CA ILE A 104 -9.75 1.04 7.22
C ILE A 104 -8.55 1.61 6.46
N ILE A 105 -8.76 2.58 5.58
CA ILE A 105 -7.65 3.27 4.88
C ILE A 105 -6.73 3.96 5.88
N TYR A 106 -7.28 4.70 6.85
CA TYR A 106 -6.47 5.42 7.83
C TYR A 106 -5.57 4.49 8.64
N ARG A 107 -6.13 3.37 9.14
CA ARG A 107 -5.38 2.37 9.91
C ARG A 107 -4.25 1.68 9.12
N ASN A 108 -4.33 1.66 7.79
CA ASN A 108 -3.35 0.99 6.94
C ASN A 108 -2.42 1.98 6.19
N SER A 109 -2.54 3.28 6.46
CA SER A 109 -1.76 4.33 5.80
C SER A 109 -0.35 4.50 6.40
N PHE A 110 0.42 3.43 6.60
CA PHE A 110 1.78 3.51 7.18
C PHE A 110 2.77 4.31 6.31
N CYS A 111 2.51 4.43 5.00
CA CYS A 111 3.28 5.33 4.15
C CYS A 111 3.06 6.83 4.47
N LEU A 112 2.04 7.15 5.27
CA LEU A 112 1.78 8.47 5.83
C LEU A 112 2.40 8.66 7.22
N GLN A 113 3.27 7.77 7.69
CA GLN A 113 4.13 8.14 8.81
C GLN A 113 4.99 9.35 8.40
N PRO A 114 5.26 10.30 9.31
CA PRO A 114 5.86 11.58 8.94
C PRO A 114 7.17 11.43 8.13
N GLU A 115 8.02 10.48 8.49
CA GLU A 115 9.32 10.26 7.84
C GLU A 115 9.16 9.66 6.43
N ASN A 116 8.22 8.73 6.28
CA ASN A 116 7.89 8.14 4.98
C ASN A 116 7.27 9.20 4.05
N PHE A 117 6.43 10.06 4.61
CA PHE A 117 5.77 11.14 3.88
C PHE A 117 6.76 12.22 3.46
N ILE A 118 7.67 12.64 4.35
CA ILE A 118 8.76 13.57 4.06
C ILE A 118 9.67 12.99 2.96
N ALA A 119 10.05 11.71 3.06
CA ALA A 119 10.85 11.06 2.02
C ALA A 119 10.13 11.04 0.66
N ALA A 120 8.82 10.80 0.64
CA ALA A 120 8.03 10.88 -0.59
C ALA A 120 7.99 12.29 -1.19
N LEU A 121 7.88 13.33 -0.36
CA LEU A 121 7.94 14.74 -0.79
C LEU A 121 9.33 15.12 -1.33
N LEU A 122 10.40 14.68 -0.66
CA LEU A 122 11.79 14.96 -1.03
C LEU A 122 12.17 14.47 -2.43
N TYR A 123 11.68 13.29 -2.81
CA TYR A 123 11.93 12.71 -4.13
C TYR A 123 10.85 13.03 -5.16
N SER A 124 9.93 13.96 -4.85
CA SER A 124 8.91 14.41 -5.79
C SER A 124 9.53 15.13 -7.00
N GLU A 125 8.87 15.03 -8.16
CA GLU A 125 9.19 15.81 -9.35
C GLU A 125 8.86 17.30 -9.15
N GLU A 126 7.90 17.62 -8.29
CA GLU A 126 7.52 18.99 -7.97
C GLU A 126 8.47 19.63 -6.96
N GLN A 127 9.16 20.70 -7.39
CA GLN A 127 10.10 21.46 -6.57
C GLN A 127 9.47 21.97 -5.26
N VAL A 128 8.20 22.42 -5.30
CA VAL A 128 7.51 22.92 -4.10
C VAL A 128 7.45 21.86 -3.00
N TYR A 129 7.22 20.59 -3.34
CA TYR A 129 7.19 19.50 -2.36
C TYR A 129 8.58 19.17 -1.83
N ARG A 130 9.59 19.24 -2.69
CA ARG A 130 10.99 19.08 -2.26
C ARG A 130 11.39 20.16 -1.27
N THR A 131 10.99 21.42 -1.51
CA THR A 131 11.22 22.53 -0.58
C THR A 131 10.61 22.23 0.80
N ILE A 132 9.34 21.78 0.84
CA ILE A 132 8.67 21.42 2.10
C ILE A 132 9.46 20.33 2.84
N ALA A 133 9.88 19.29 2.12
CA ALA A 133 10.64 18.19 2.71
C ALA A 133 12.00 18.64 3.27
N VAL A 134 12.78 19.40 2.47
CA VAL A 134 14.12 19.86 2.86
C VAL A 134 14.05 20.79 4.07
N VAL A 135 13.11 21.74 4.09
CA VAL A 135 12.89 22.60 5.27
C VAL A 135 12.62 21.76 6.51
N LYS A 136 11.70 20.79 6.43
CA LYS A 136 11.36 19.94 7.58
C LYS A 136 12.52 19.04 8.03
N ILE A 137 13.31 18.51 7.09
CA ILE A 137 14.51 17.71 7.43
C ILE A 137 15.55 18.57 8.14
N LEU A 138 15.83 19.78 7.63
CA LEU A 138 16.79 20.70 8.24
C LEU A 138 16.34 21.18 9.63
N GLU A 139 15.05 21.42 9.83
CA GLU A 139 14.47 21.68 11.16
C GLU A 139 14.69 20.50 12.10
N THR A 140 14.38 19.29 11.64
CA THR A 140 14.50 18.07 12.43
C THR A 140 15.95 17.79 12.86
N ARG A 141 16.93 18.07 11.98
CA ARG A 141 18.37 17.95 12.28
C ARG A 141 18.86 18.94 13.34
N LYS A 142 18.23 20.12 13.42
CA LYS A 142 18.54 21.16 14.42
C LYS A 142 17.94 20.82 15.77
N THR A 143 16.73 20.26 15.79
CA THR A 143 16.12 19.80 17.03
C THR A 143 16.87 18.59 17.57
N LEU A 144 17.23 18.59 18.87
CA LEU A 144 17.99 17.52 19.54
C LEU A 144 17.24 16.18 19.66
N ILE A 145 16.18 15.97 18.89
CA ILE A 145 15.52 14.67 18.69
C ILE A 145 16.41 13.80 17.78
N LYS A 146 17.68 13.68 18.16
CA LYS A 146 18.73 12.93 17.45
C LYS A 146 18.82 11.50 17.93
N ASP A 147 18.47 11.26 19.18
CA ASP A 147 18.43 9.93 19.73
C ASP A 147 16.97 9.50 19.73
N PRO A 148 16.60 8.37 19.08
CA PRO A 148 15.36 7.69 19.39
C PRO A 148 15.15 7.78 20.89
N LYS A 149 16.14 7.46 21.73
CA LYS A 149 16.07 7.41 23.21
C LYS A 149 15.66 8.69 23.95
N ASN A 150 15.93 9.88 23.40
CA ASN A 150 15.64 11.15 24.08
C ASN A 150 14.31 11.80 23.65
N GLY A 151 13.74 11.34 22.54
CA GLY A 151 12.39 11.71 22.08
C GLY A 151 11.33 10.70 22.46
N ILE A 152 11.61 9.83 23.46
CA ILE A 152 10.70 8.75 23.82
C ILE A 152 10.01 8.97 25.15
N LYS A 153 8.69 8.85 25.14
CA LYS A 153 8.00 8.24 26.28
C LYS A 153 8.45 6.78 26.41
N ASP A 154 9.35 6.50 27.35
CA ASP A 154 9.68 5.15 27.84
C ASP A 154 10.53 4.23 26.93
N GLY A 155 11.43 4.75 26.08
CA GLY A 155 12.29 3.88 25.25
C GLY A 155 11.69 3.30 23.94
N ILE A 156 10.40 3.51 23.63
CA ILE A 156 9.68 3.00 22.46
C ILE A 156 9.13 4.10 21.52
N ARG A 157 9.65 4.20 20.29
CA ARG A 157 9.08 5.07 19.25
C ARG A 157 7.63 4.66 18.94
N VAL A 158 6.68 5.53 19.24
CA VAL A 158 5.28 5.30 18.89
C VAL A 158 5.08 5.70 17.43
N ASN A 159 5.08 4.70 16.57
CA ASN A 159 4.77 4.83 15.14
C ASN A 159 3.26 5.04 14.95
N ALA A 160 2.76 6.22 15.32
CA ALA A 160 1.37 6.61 15.09
C ALA A 160 1.19 7.16 13.68
N ILE A 161 0.07 6.80 13.04
CA ILE A 161 -0.35 7.44 11.79
C ILE A 161 -0.97 8.79 12.17
N PRO A 162 -0.49 9.91 11.62
CA PRO A 162 -1.07 11.23 11.84
C PRO A 162 -2.56 11.32 11.47
N ILE A 163 -3.22 12.38 11.93
CA ILE A 163 -4.56 12.72 11.45
C ILE A 163 -4.47 13.02 9.95
N ILE A 164 -5.27 12.31 9.16
CA ILE A 164 -5.30 12.44 7.70
C ILE A 164 -6.41 13.41 7.30
N ASP A 165 -6.06 14.49 6.60
CA ASP A 165 -7.05 15.36 5.98
C ASP A 165 -7.60 14.70 4.71
N CYS A 166 -8.77 14.09 4.82
CA CYS A 166 -9.40 13.41 3.69
C CYS A 166 -9.99 14.37 2.65
N ARG A 167 -10.22 15.64 3.00
CA ARG A 167 -10.79 16.66 2.11
C ARG A 167 -9.73 17.51 1.42
N CYS A 168 -8.45 17.21 1.66
CA CYS A 168 -7.36 17.89 0.99
C CYS A 168 -7.48 17.75 -0.54
N LYS A 169 -7.07 18.80 -1.27
CA LYS A 169 -7.07 18.80 -2.74
C LYS A 169 -5.79 18.21 -3.35
N ASN A 170 -4.76 17.99 -2.53
CA ASN A 170 -3.45 17.53 -2.96
C ASN A 170 -2.89 16.53 -1.97
N TRP A 171 -2.22 15.50 -2.48
CA TRP A 171 -1.60 14.46 -1.66
C TRP A 171 -0.54 15.01 -0.70
N SER A 172 0.15 16.10 -1.04
CA SER A 172 1.14 16.76 -0.17
C SER A 172 0.53 17.39 1.08
N LYS A 173 -0.81 17.54 1.11
CA LYS A 173 -1.58 18.07 2.24
C LYS A 173 -2.37 17.00 2.98
N LEU A 174 -2.14 15.71 2.71
CA LEU A 174 -2.77 14.63 3.46
C LEU A 174 -2.45 14.69 4.96
N ILE A 175 -1.29 15.24 5.30
CA ILE A 175 -0.81 15.40 6.67
C ILE A 175 -0.34 16.83 6.84
N ASN A 176 -0.64 17.43 8.00
CA ASN A 176 -0.07 18.70 8.39
C ASN A 176 1.33 18.48 9.00
N LEU A 177 2.40 18.81 8.26
CA LEU A 177 3.78 18.67 8.76
C LEU A 177 4.21 19.80 9.71
N TYR A 178 3.46 20.90 9.84
CA TYR A 178 3.83 22.01 10.71
C TYR A 178 3.67 21.64 12.19
N ASP A 179 2.55 21.02 12.56
CA ASP A 179 2.17 20.75 13.95
C ASP A 179 2.52 19.32 14.41
N ILE A 180 3.46 18.67 13.73
CA ILE A 180 3.85 17.29 14.01
C ILE A 180 5.35 17.19 14.30
N GLU A 181 5.66 16.48 15.39
CA GLU A 181 7.00 16.00 15.68
C GLU A 181 7.39 14.95 14.64
N CYS A 182 8.49 15.23 13.93
CA CYS A 182 9.03 14.35 12.91
C CYS A 182 10.43 13.94 13.29
N PHE A 183 10.82 12.73 12.89
CA PHE A 183 12.20 12.29 12.93
C PHE A 183 12.81 12.43 11.53
N GLU A 184 14.13 12.46 11.49
CA GLU A 184 14.83 12.43 10.22
C GLU A 184 14.55 11.10 9.51
N PRO A 185 14.16 11.10 8.22
CA PRO A 185 14.00 9.86 7.48
C PRO A 185 15.33 9.09 7.42
N PRO A 186 15.39 7.81 7.81
CA PRO A 186 16.64 7.04 7.82
C PRO A 186 17.34 6.96 6.46
N CYS A 187 16.59 7.12 5.36
CA CYS A 187 17.17 7.11 4.01
C CYS A 187 17.91 8.39 3.62
N VAL A 188 17.91 9.42 4.48
CA VAL A 188 18.62 10.69 4.22
C VAL A 188 19.68 11.00 5.27
N GLU A 189 19.87 10.13 6.27
CA GLU A 189 20.81 10.33 7.38
C GLU A 189 22.24 10.62 6.90
N ASP A 190 22.69 9.91 5.85
CA ASP A 190 24.03 10.07 5.27
C ASP A 190 24.15 11.25 4.28
N ILE A 191 23.07 11.99 4.00
CA ILE A 191 23.07 13.09 3.03
C ILE A 191 23.41 14.39 3.74
N SER A 192 24.39 15.16 3.27
CA SER A 192 24.74 16.46 3.88
C SER A 192 23.64 17.52 3.71
N ASN A 193 23.66 18.57 4.54
CA ASN A 193 22.71 19.68 4.41
C ASN A 193 22.84 20.40 3.05
N GLU A 194 24.06 20.51 2.52
CA GLU A 194 24.34 21.12 1.21
C GLU A 194 23.73 20.28 0.08
N GLU A 195 23.89 18.95 0.14
CA GLU A 195 23.26 18.03 -0.81
C GLU A 195 21.73 18.10 -0.74
N LEU A 196 21.14 18.17 0.47
CA LEU A 196 19.69 18.35 0.62
C LEU A 196 19.20 19.66 0.00
N LEU A 197 19.91 20.77 0.18
CA LEU A 197 19.57 22.04 -0.46
C LEU A 197 19.67 21.94 -1.99
N ASN A 198 20.69 21.24 -2.50
CA ASN A 198 20.84 20.98 -3.93
C ASN A 198 19.72 20.09 -4.51
N MET A 199 19.07 19.27 -3.67
CA MET A 199 17.91 18.46 -4.08
C MET A 199 16.66 19.30 -4.38
N ILE A 200 16.58 20.55 -3.89
CA ILE A 200 15.43 21.43 -4.18
C ILE A 200 15.34 21.72 -5.68
N PRO A 201 16.34 22.34 -6.35
CA PRO A 201 16.29 22.54 -7.79
C PRO A 201 16.52 21.23 -8.56
N ASN A 202 17.36 20.32 -8.06
CA ASN A 202 17.77 19.11 -8.78
C ASN A 202 17.18 17.86 -8.12
N GLN A 203 16.16 17.26 -8.72
CA GLN A 203 15.54 16.05 -8.14
C GLN A 203 16.60 14.95 -7.92
N GLY A 204 16.76 14.54 -6.66
CA GLY A 204 17.63 13.41 -6.33
C GLY A 204 17.02 12.06 -6.69
N LYS A 205 17.86 11.02 -6.65
CA LYS A 205 17.42 9.65 -6.94
C LYS A 205 16.90 8.97 -5.68
N ALA A 206 15.63 8.59 -5.68
CA ALA A 206 15.05 7.83 -4.56
C ALA A 206 15.76 6.47 -4.38
N PRO A 207 15.94 6.01 -3.13
CA PRO A 207 16.33 4.64 -2.85
C PRO A 207 15.38 3.66 -3.54
N ASN A 208 15.92 2.53 -4.00
CA ASN A 208 15.13 1.52 -4.69
C ASN A 208 14.34 0.64 -3.69
N PHE A 209 13.53 1.28 -2.84
CA PHE A 209 12.61 0.58 -1.96
C PHE A 209 11.27 0.39 -2.66
N PRO A 210 10.81 -0.86 -2.81
CA PRO A 210 9.55 -1.14 -3.48
C PRO A 210 8.34 -0.65 -2.67
N CYS A 211 7.35 -0.07 -3.36
CA CYS A 211 6.09 0.39 -2.74
C CYS A 211 5.28 -0.74 -2.10
N HIS A 212 5.34 -1.91 -2.71
CA HIS A 212 4.59 -3.08 -2.31
C HIS A 212 5.46 -4.31 -2.55
N LEU A 213 5.74 -5.04 -1.48
CA LEU A 213 6.59 -6.22 -1.54
C LEU A 213 5.69 -7.46 -1.54
N GLN A 214 5.54 -8.10 -2.71
CA GLN A 214 5.06 -9.48 -2.73
C GLN A 214 5.96 -10.38 -1.88
N THR A 215 7.23 -10.01 -1.71
CA THR A 215 8.16 -10.62 -0.76
C THR A 215 7.71 -10.43 0.69
N VAL A 216 7.17 -9.27 1.07
CA VAL A 216 6.62 -9.03 2.42
C VAL A 216 5.35 -9.84 2.61
N GLU A 217 4.44 -9.89 1.63
CA GLU A 217 3.28 -10.81 1.69
C GLU A 217 3.72 -12.27 1.91
N ARG A 218 4.76 -12.71 1.18
CA ARG A 218 5.33 -14.06 1.34
C ARG A 218 6.01 -14.24 2.70
N ALA A 219 6.74 -13.23 3.19
CA ALA A 219 7.46 -13.27 4.46
C ALA A 219 6.48 -13.30 5.66
N VAL A 220 5.45 -12.46 5.64
CA VAL A 220 4.35 -12.48 6.62
C VAL A 220 3.69 -13.85 6.61
N LYS A 221 3.32 -14.37 5.44
CA LYS A 221 2.75 -15.73 5.32
C LYS A 221 3.69 -16.81 5.89
N MET A 222 5.00 -16.71 5.64
CA MET A 222 5.99 -17.65 6.17
C MET A 222 6.09 -17.57 7.69
N THR A 223 6.07 -16.36 8.23
CA THR A 223 6.17 -16.06 9.66
C THR A 223 4.91 -16.51 10.40
N SER A 224 3.72 -16.29 9.83
CA SER A 224 2.45 -16.78 10.37
C SER A 224 2.38 -18.32 10.36
N ASP A 225 2.78 -18.97 9.26
CA ASP A 225 2.86 -20.44 9.18
C ASP A 225 3.83 -21.01 10.21
N ALA A 226 5.00 -20.38 10.41
CA ALA A 226 5.95 -20.79 11.44
C ALA A 226 5.38 -20.61 12.85
N SER A 227 4.70 -19.49 13.11
CA SER A 227 4.13 -19.18 14.43
C SER A 227 2.93 -20.04 14.79
N GLY A 228 2.13 -20.47 13.80
CA GLY A 228 1.06 -21.44 14.01
C GLY A 228 1.56 -22.85 14.34
N LYS A 229 2.83 -23.18 14.02
CA LYS A 229 3.42 -24.50 14.27
C LYS A 229 4.30 -24.56 15.52
N PHE A 230 4.97 -23.47 15.85
CA PHE A 230 5.98 -23.46 16.90
C PHE A 230 5.84 -22.21 17.78
N ILE A 231 5.74 -22.43 19.09
CA ILE A 231 5.75 -21.35 20.09
C ILE A 231 7.17 -20.79 20.26
N ASN A 232 8.19 -21.66 20.26
CA ASN A 232 9.58 -21.28 20.52
C ASN A 232 10.22 -20.52 19.35
N LEU A 233 10.87 -19.38 19.65
CA LEU A 233 11.52 -18.50 18.67
C LEU A 233 12.62 -19.19 17.84
N LYS A 234 13.49 -19.98 18.48
CA LYS A 234 14.57 -20.70 17.77
C LYS A 234 13.99 -21.69 16.76
N LYS A 235 12.94 -22.42 17.13
CA LYS A 235 12.23 -23.35 16.23
C LYS A 235 11.54 -22.63 15.07
N ARG A 236 10.90 -21.48 15.33
CA ARG A 236 10.30 -20.65 14.27
C ARG A 236 11.36 -20.17 13.27
N ASN A 237 12.47 -19.63 13.76
CA ASN A 237 13.56 -19.16 12.90
C ASN A 237 14.17 -20.28 12.06
N ALA A 238 14.47 -21.43 12.70
CA ALA A 238 14.99 -22.60 12.00
C ALA A 238 14.05 -23.08 10.88
N TYR A 239 12.74 -23.13 11.15
CA TYR A 239 11.74 -23.50 10.14
C TYR A 239 11.69 -22.52 8.96
N ILE A 240 11.72 -21.22 9.23
CA ILE A 240 11.74 -20.18 8.17
C ILE A 240 13.00 -20.34 7.32
N LEU A 241 14.18 -20.44 7.94
CA LEU A 241 15.46 -20.60 7.25
C LEU A 241 15.49 -21.87 6.38
N ALA A 242 15.05 -23.01 6.93
CA ALA A 242 14.96 -24.27 6.19
C ALA A 242 14.03 -24.16 4.97
N LYS A 243 12.88 -23.49 5.12
CA LYS A 243 11.93 -23.27 4.02
C LYS A 243 12.49 -22.34 2.95
N CYS A 244 13.18 -21.27 3.33
CA CYS A 244 13.90 -20.39 2.41
C CYS A 244 14.99 -21.14 1.63
N GLN A 245 15.79 -21.98 2.30
CA GLN A 245 16.80 -22.81 1.64
C GLN A 245 16.17 -23.84 0.69
N SER A 246 15.08 -24.50 1.11
CA SER A 246 14.33 -25.43 0.25
C SER A 246 13.80 -24.73 -1.01
N GLN A 247 13.27 -23.51 -0.87
CA GLN A 247 12.80 -22.72 -2.01
C GLN A 247 13.94 -22.36 -2.98
N LYS A 248 15.13 -22.04 -2.49
CA LYS A 248 16.31 -21.80 -3.34
C LYS A 248 16.74 -23.04 -4.12
N LYS A 249 16.54 -24.24 -3.58
CA LYS A 249 16.83 -25.51 -4.25
C LYS A 249 15.78 -25.89 -5.31
N ARG A 250 14.60 -25.26 -5.32
CA ARG A 250 13.56 -25.56 -6.33
C ARG A 250 13.96 -24.93 -7.66
N LYS A 251 13.86 -25.72 -8.73
CA LYS A 251 14.04 -25.23 -10.10
C LYS A 251 13.03 -24.11 -10.39
N TYR A 252 13.50 -23.05 -11.04
CA TYR A 252 12.66 -21.95 -11.47
C TYR A 252 11.93 -22.35 -12.76
N PHE A 253 10.62 -22.49 -12.68
CA PHE A 253 9.77 -22.79 -13.83
C PHE A 253 9.17 -21.48 -14.34
N ARG A 254 9.54 -21.08 -15.56
CA ARG A 254 9.04 -19.89 -16.24
C ARG A 254 7.66 -20.13 -16.85
N THR A 255 7.39 -21.36 -17.27
CA THR A 255 6.12 -21.76 -17.86
C THR A 255 5.60 -23.06 -17.23
N LYS A 256 4.29 -23.31 -17.38
CA LYS A 256 3.70 -24.58 -16.93
C LYS A 256 4.23 -25.79 -17.70
N LYS A 257 4.83 -25.60 -18.89
CA LYS A 257 5.46 -26.67 -19.67
C LYS A 257 6.80 -27.12 -19.09
N ASP A 258 7.40 -26.30 -18.23
CA ASP A 258 8.68 -26.61 -17.61
C ASP A 258 8.52 -27.65 -16.47
N TYR A 259 7.28 -27.98 -16.11
CA TYR A 259 6.95 -29.09 -15.21
C TYR A 259 6.98 -30.41 -15.99
N THR A 260 8.12 -31.09 -15.97
CA THR A 260 8.22 -32.50 -16.34
C THR A 260 8.11 -33.32 -15.06
N LEU A 261 7.05 -34.13 -14.93
CA LEU A 261 6.91 -35.15 -13.89
C LEU A 261 7.90 -36.29 -14.15
#